data_AF-A0A2C9M7B9-F1
#
_entry.id   AF-A0A2C9M7B9-F1
#
_cell.length_a   1.000
_cell.length_b   1.000
_cell.length_c   1.000
_cell.angle_alpha   90.00
_cell.angle_beta   90.00
_cell.angle_gamma   90.00
#
_symmetry.space_group_name_H-M   'P 1'
#
loop_
_entity.id
_entity.type
_entity.pdbx_description
1 polymer ?
#
loop_
_entity_poly.entity_id
_entity_poly.type
_entity_poly.pdbx_seq_one_letter_code
_entity_poly.pdbx_strand_id
1 'polypeptide(L)'
;MAYKWDSLKPMPSKRVFATPIFHDENLYIIGGCDERGIPLDCFEMYNFKQKKWHRLQNMPTKRAAPAVAAIGNKIVAVGGVSESQAPLDAIEVYDMTDKKWTIADPLGEKLLGISCVVR
;
A
#
# COMPACT_ATOMS: atom_id res chain seq x y z
N MET A 1 16.45 -26.72 15.11
CA MET A 1 15.23 -26.30 14.39
C MET A 1 15.66 -25.66 13.09
N ALA A 2 15.14 -26.12 11.94
CA ALA A 2 15.45 -25.53 10.63
C ALA A 2 14.27 -24.67 10.17
N TYR A 3 14.54 -23.41 9.84
CA TYR A 3 13.54 -22.54 9.22
C TYR A 3 13.42 -22.88 7.73
N LYS A 4 12.20 -22.87 7.20
CA LYS A 4 11.93 -23.06 5.77
C LYS A 4 11.10 -21.89 5.25
N TRP A 5 11.35 -21.53 4.00
CA TRP A 5 10.46 -20.64 3.26
C TRP A 5 9.26 -21.42 2.76
N ASP A 6 8.09 -20.77 2.77
CA ASP A 6 6.88 -21.26 2.13
C ASP A 6 6.32 -20.20 1.21
N SER A 7 5.70 -20.63 0.11
CA SER A 7 5.18 -19.75 -0.91
C SER A 7 3.67 -19.58 -0.73
N LEU A 8 3.23 -18.33 -0.57
CA LEU A 8 1.82 -18.00 -0.66
C LEU A 8 1.35 -18.01 -2.12
N LYS A 9 0.03 -17.95 -2.34
CA LYS A 9 -0.50 -17.73 -3.69
C LYS A 9 0.08 -16.43 -4.27
N PRO A 10 0.41 -16.38 -5.56
CA PRO A 10 0.88 -15.15 -6.18
C PRO A 10 -0.14 -14.01 -6.05
N MET A 11 0.36 -12.77 -5.90
CA MET A 11 -0.48 -11.57 -5.95
C MET A 11 -1.17 -11.43 -7.31
N PRO A 12 -2.41 -10.90 -7.37
CA PRO A 12 -3.12 -10.67 -8.64
C PRO A 12 -2.40 -9.68 -9.56
N SER A 13 -1.75 -8.68 -9.00
CA SER A 13 -0.96 -7.69 -9.77
C SER A 13 0.52 -7.85 -9.44
N LYS A 14 1.33 -8.14 -10.47
CA LYS A 14 2.80 -8.19 -10.38
C LYS A 14 3.32 -6.76 -10.25
N ARG A 15 4.20 -6.53 -9.27
CA ARG A 15 4.73 -5.20 -9.00
C ARG A 15 5.99 -5.21 -8.14
N VAL A 16 6.75 -4.13 -8.23
CA VAL A 16 7.86 -3.76 -7.34
C VAL A 16 7.53 -2.48 -6.57
N PHE A 17 8.31 -2.14 -5.55
CA PHE A 17 8.14 -0.91 -4.76
C PHE A 17 6.75 -0.73 -4.12
N ALA A 18 5.98 -1.82 -3.96
CA ALA A 18 4.74 -1.80 -3.20
C ALA A 18 5.08 -1.89 -1.71
N THR A 19 4.22 -1.30 -0.87
CA THR A 19 4.43 -1.33 0.58
C THR A 19 3.51 -2.36 1.23
N PRO A 20 4.06 -3.40 1.88
CA PRO A 20 3.28 -4.35 2.65
C PRO A 20 2.99 -3.80 4.06
N ILE A 21 1.78 -4.05 4.57
CA ILE A 21 1.47 -3.87 5.99
C ILE A 21 0.61 -5.02 6.51
N PHE A 22 0.96 -5.54 7.68
CA PHE A 22 0.17 -6.56 8.36
C PHE A 22 -0.74 -5.89 9.39
N HIS A 23 -2.04 -6.13 9.29
CA HIS A 23 -3.03 -5.56 10.20
C HIS A 23 -4.24 -6.49 10.28
N ASP A 24 -4.81 -6.67 11.48
CA ASP A 24 -5.97 -7.52 11.73
C ASP A 24 -5.92 -8.89 11.02
N GLU A 25 -4.79 -9.60 11.17
CA GLU A 25 -4.55 -10.93 10.59
C GLU A 25 -4.55 -10.99 9.04
N ASN A 26 -4.44 -9.85 8.38
CA ASN A 26 -4.38 -9.76 6.92
C ASN A 26 -3.11 -9.02 6.49
N LEU A 27 -2.57 -9.41 5.33
CA LEU A 27 -1.46 -8.71 4.68
C LEU A 27 -2.03 -7.81 3.58
N TYR A 28 -1.87 -6.51 3.73
CA TYR A 28 -2.25 -5.52 2.73
C TYR A 28 -1.03 -5.11 1.92
N ILE A 29 -1.21 -4.92 0.61
CA ILE A 29 -0.19 -4.48 -0.34
C ILE A 29 -0.70 -3.23 -1.04
N ILE A 30 0.05 -2.13 -0.91
CA ILE A 30 -0.36 -0.80 -1.35
C ILE A 30 0.60 -0.30 -2.43
N GLY A 31 0.04 0.16 -3.56
CA GLY A 31 0.78 0.86 -4.61
C GLY A 31 1.85 -0.01 -5.29
N GLY A 32 2.96 0.62 -5.68
CA GLY A 32 4.08 0.00 -6.39
C GLY A 32 4.09 0.34 -7.87
N CYS A 33 5.00 -0.27 -8.64
CA CYS A 33 5.09 -0.14 -10.10
C CYS A 33 4.91 -1.49 -10.78
N ASP A 34 4.29 -1.50 -11.96
CA ASP A 34 4.28 -2.65 -12.85
C ASP A 34 5.65 -2.89 -13.54
N GLU A 35 5.71 -3.88 -14.42
CA GLU A 35 6.91 -4.25 -15.18
C GLU A 35 7.42 -3.16 -16.14
N ARG A 36 6.59 -2.16 -16.45
CA ARG A 36 6.95 -0.99 -17.29
C ARG A 36 7.41 0.19 -16.45
N GLY A 37 7.48 0.03 -15.12
CA GLY A 37 7.81 1.09 -14.19
C GLY A 37 6.65 2.07 -13.94
N ILE A 38 5.43 1.75 -14.39
CA ILE A 38 4.26 2.62 -14.23
C ILE A 38 3.72 2.45 -12.81
N PRO A 39 3.63 3.52 -12.00
CA PRO A 39 3.02 3.48 -10.69
C PRO A 39 1.56 3.01 -10.72
N LEU A 40 1.17 2.26 -9.70
CA LEU A 40 -0.13 1.64 -9.57
C LEU A 40 -0.91 2.26 -8.40
N ASP A 41 -2.22 2.27 -8.52
CA ASP A 41 -3.19 2.62 -7.48
C ASP A 41 -3.72 1.36 -6.76
N CYS A 42 -3.20 0.19 -7.12
CA CYS A 42 -3.67 -1.09 -6.63
C CYS A 42 -3.57 -1.16 -5.11
N PHE A 43 -4.65 -1.65 -4.51
CA PHE A 43 -4.73 -2.00 -3.10
C PHE A 43 -5.28 -3.41 -2.96
N GLU A 44 -4.46 -4.33 -2.49
CA GLU A 44 -4.79 -5.76 -2.45
C GLU A 44 -4.52 -6.32 -1.06
N MET A 45 -5.34 -7.28 -0.63
CA MET A 45 -5.24 -7.89 0.69
C MET A 45 -5.20 -9.41 0.58
N TYR A 46 -4.25 -10.03 1.27
CA TYR A 46 -4.21 -11.47 1.46
C TYR A 46 -4.83 -11.83 2.80
N ASN A 47 -5.91 -12.61 2.73
CA ASN A 47 -6.56 -13.16 3.91
C ASN A 47 -5.95 -14.52 4.22
N PHE A 48 -5.24 -14.63 5.35
CA PHE A 48 -4.54 -15.87 5.73
C PHE A 48 -5.51 -17.00 6.11
N LYS A 49 -6.69 -16.69 6.65
CA LYS A 49 -7.73 -17.68 6.98
C LYS A 49 -8.29 -18.35 5.72
N GLN A 50 -8.61 -17.56 4.70
CA GLN A 50 -9.16 -18.02 3.43
C GLN A 50 -8.08 -18.44 2.42
N LYS A 51 -6.81 -18.13 2.70
CA LYS A 51 -5.67 -18.33 1.80
C LYS A 51 -5.93 -17.76 0.40
N LYS A 52 -6.43 -16.53 0.34
CA LYS A 52 -6.90 -15.89 -0.89
C LYS A 52 -6.58 -14.39 -0.91
N TRP A 53 -6.20 -13.91 -2.10
CA TRP A 53 -6.09 -12.49 -2.40
C TRP A 53 -7.45 -11.89 -2.75
N HIS A 54 -7.66 -10.68 -2.27
CA HIS A 54 -8.80 -9.83 -2.59
C HIS A 54 -8.30 -8.50 -3.12
N ARG A 55 -8.86 -8.05 -4.25
CA ARG A 55 -8.68 -6.66 -4.71
C ARG A 55 -9.63 -5.78 -3.89
N LEU A 56 -9.10 -4.72 -3.32
CA LEU A 56 -9.87 -3.73 -2.56
C LEU A 56 -10.11 -2.50 -3.44
N GLN A 57 -10.74 -1.46 -2.88
CA GLN A 57 -10.89 -0.19 -3.58
C GLN A 57 -9.50 0.40 -3.85
N ASN A 58 -9.21 0.73 -5.11
CA ASN A 58 -7.97 1.38 -5.50
C ASN A 58 -7.80 2.74 -4.80
N MET A 59 -6.54 3.13 -4.60
CA MET A 59 -6.18 4.46 -4.12
C MET A 59 -6.61 5.55 -5.12
N PRO A 60 -6.94 6.76 -4.65
CA PRO A 60 -7.17 7.91 -5.54
C PRO A 60 -5.94 8.27 -6.37
N THR A 61 -4.74 8.13 -5.82
CA THR A 61 -3.47 8.44 -6.51
C THR A 61 -2.65 7.18 -6.75
N LYS A 62 -2.26 6.95 -8.01
CA LYS A 62 -1.24 5.96 -8.37
C LYS A 62 0.12 6.37 -7.79
N ARG A 63 0.77 5.47 -7.06
CA ARG A 63 2.03 5.78 -6.40
C ARG A 63 2.95 4.57 -6.25
N ALA A 64 4.24 4.78 -6.43
CA ALA A 64 5.28 3.82 -6.10
C ALA A 64 6.00 4.20 -4.81
N ALA A 65 6.50 3.20 -4.08
CA ALA A 65 7.21 3.36 -2.81
C ALA A 65 6.52 4.29 -1.79
N PRO A 66 5.20 4.18 -1.54
CA PRO A 66 4.56 4.98 -0.50
C PRO A 66 5.04 4.57 0.89
N ALA A 67 5.20 5.53 1.80
CA ALA A 67 5.21 5.20 3.22
C ALA A 67 3.79 4.81 3.65
N VAL A 68 3.63 3.69 4.35
CA VAL A 68 2.31 3.20 4.79
C VAL A 68 2.32 2.80 6.25
N ALA A 69 1.30 3.24 6.98
CA ALA A 69 1.07 2.93 8.38
C ALA A 69 -0.39 2.53 8.63
N ALA A 70 -0.62 1.68 9.63
CA ALA A 70 -1.96 1.35 10.12
C ALA A 70 -2.16 2.02 11.50
N ILE A 71 -3.25 2.76 11.66
CA ILE A 71 -3.61 3.48 12.89
C ILE A 71 -5.07 3.16 13.21
N GLY A 72 -5.31 2.34 14.24
CA GLY A 72 -6.64 1.80 14.51
C GLY A 72 -7.22 1.14 13.25
N ASN A 73 -8.43 1.53 12.86
CA ASN A 73 -9.14 1.02 11.68
C ASN A 73 -8.77 1.72 10.36
N LYS A 74 -7.61 2.40 10.30
CA LYS A 74 -7.21 3.20 9.14
C LYS A 74 -5.86 2.78 8.61
N ILE A 75 -5.72 2.75 7.29
CA ILE A 75 -4.43 2.64 6.60
C ILE A 75 -4.12 3.98 5.95
N VAL A 76 -2.96 4.54 6.25
CA VAL A 76 -2.51 5.84 5.76
C VAL A 76 -1.38 5.65 4.77
N ALA A 77 -1.54 6.10 3.54
CA ALA A 77 -0.52 6.12 2.50
C ALA A 77 0.01 7.55 2.30
N VAL A 78 1.33 7.72 2.41
CA VAL A 78 1.99 9.02 2.47
C VAL A 78 3.07 9.10 1.37
N GLY A 79 2.99 10.15 0.56
CA GLY A 79 3.99 10.46 -0.46
C GLY A 79 4.20 9.32 -1.47
N GLY A 80 5.44 9.16 -1.91
CA GLY A 80 5.84 8.20 -2.94
C GLY A 80 6.17 8.88 -4.27
N VAL A 81 6.18 8.09 -5.34
CA VAL A 81 6.52 8.56 -6.69
C VAL A 81 5.30 8.47 -7.61
N SER A 82 4.97 9.57 -8.27
CA SER A 82 3.85 9.71 -9.21
C SER A 82 4.14 9.09 -10.57
N GLU A 83 3.12 9.02 -11.44
CA GLU A 83 3.29 8.60 -12.85
C GLU A 83 4.32 9.45 -13.61
N SER A 84 4.46 10.73 -13.28
CA SER A 84 5.48 11.62 -13.86
C SER A 84 6.87 11.45 -13.26
N GLN A 85 7.10 10.42 -12.45
CA GLN A 85 8.34 10.14 -11.73
C GLN A 85 8.74 11.26 -10.74
N ALA A 86 7.78 12.09 -10.32
CA ALA A 86 7.99 13.14 -9.34
C ALA A 86 7.61 12.68 -7.92
N PRO A 87 8.23 13.21 -6.86
CA PRO A 87 7.78 12.97 -5.49
C PRO A 87 6.34 13.47 -5.28
N LEU A 88 5.62 12.81 -4.38
CA LEU A 88 4.24 13.16 -3.98
C LEU A 88 4.22 13.79 -2.58
N ASP A 89 3.31 14.73 -2.38
CA ASP A 89 2.90 15.27 -1.07
C ASP A 89 1.57 14.66 -0.59
N ALA A 90 0.88 13.91 -1.45
CA ALA A 90 -0.45 13.36 -1.18
C ALA A 90 -0.46 12.40 0.02
N ILE A 91 -1.39 12.65 0.95
CA ILE A 91 -1.76 11.77 2.04
C ILE A 91 -3.16 11.23 1.79
N GLU A 92 -3.28 9.90 1.76
CA GLU A 92 -4.57 9.23 1.56
C GLU A 92 -4.83 8.24 2.69
N VAL A 93 -6.07 8.23 3.18
CA VAL A 93 -6.50 7.42 4.31
C VAL A 93 -7.61 6.49 3.89
N TYR A 94 -7.38 5.19 3.99
CA TYR A 94 -8.38 4.16 3.82
C TYR A 94 -9.02 3.84 5.17
N ASP A 95 -10.33 4.02 5.27
CA ASP A 95 -11.11 3.53 6.40
C ASP A 95 -11.59 2.10 6.12
N MET A 96 -11.25 1.13 6.99
CA MET A 96 -11.61 -0.28 6.73
C MET A 96 -13.06 -0.61 7.10
N THR A 97 -13.75 0.24 7.86
CA THR A 97 -15.19 0.12 8.12
C THR A 97 -15.98 0.59 6.91
N ASP A 98 -15.69 1.81 6.43
CA ASP A 98 -16.38 2.40 5.27
C ASP A 98 -15.87 1.85 3.94
N LYS A 99 -14.72 1.17 3.98
CA LYS A 99 -14.01 0.60 2.83
C LYS A 99 -13.76 1.66 1.75
N LYS A 100 -13.35 2.85 2.20
CA LYS A 100 -13.22 4.02 1.35
C LYS A 100 -11.93 4.78 1.61
N TRP A 101 -11.29 5.20 0.52
CA TRP A 101 -10.21 6.18 0.56
C TRP A 101 -10.72 7.62 0.66
N THR A 102 -10.03 8.41 1.46
CA THR A 102 -10.20 9.86 1.57
C THR A 102 -8.85 10.55 1.41
N ILE A 103 -8.84 11.74 0.81
CA ILE A 103 -7.64 12.58 0.71
C ILE A 103 -7.58 13.43 1.97
N ALA A 104 -6.44 13.41 2.66
CA ALA A 104 -6.15 14.27 3.81
C ALA A 104 -5.33 15.48 3.37
N ASP A 105 -5.06 16.40 4.31
CA ASP A 105 -4.16 17.53 4.06
C ASP A 105 -2.79 17.00 3.60
N PRO A 106 -2.19 17.61 2.56
CA PRO A 106 -0.93 17.14 2.00
C PRO A 106 0.23 17.40 2.98
N LEU A 107 1.34 16.72 2.73
CA LEU A 107 2.63 17.08 3.32
C LEU A 107 3.01 18.51 2.93
N GLY A 108 3.74 19.20 3.80
CA GLY A 108 4.27 20.53 3.50
C GLY A 108 5.28 20.54 2.34
N GLU A 109 5.87 19.39 2.03
CA GLU A 109 6.79 19.18 0.92
C GLU A 109 6.53 17.83 0.24
N LYS A 110 6.88 17.73 -1.04
CA LYS A 110 6.77 16.47 -1.81
C LYS A 110 7.93 15.54 -1.45
N LEU A 111 7.62 14.32 -1.00
CA LEU A 111 8.61 13.39 -0.44
C LEU A 111 8.55 12.00 -1.09
N LEU A 112 9.72 11.40 -1.31
CA LEU A 112 9.90 9.97 -1.65
C LEU A 112 10.98 9.35 -0.76
N GLY A 113 11.01 8.02 -0.66
CA GLY A 113 12.02 7.31 0.13
C GLY A 113 11.88 7.50 1.64
N ILE A 114 10.69 7.91 2.09
CA ILE A 114 10.36 8.10 3.50
C ILE A 114 9.85 6.79 4.13
N SER A 115 9.98 6.70 5.45
CA SER A 115 9.36 5.65 6.26
C SER A 115 8.42 6.31 7.28
N CYS A 116 7.30 5.67 7.57
CA CYS A 116 6.40 6.09 8.63
C CYS A 116 6.31 4.99 9.69
N VAL A 117 6.27 5.42 10.95
CA VAL A 117 6.11 4.55 12.11
C VAL A 117 5.02 5.11 13.00
N VAL A 118 4.17 4.23 13.51
CA VAL A 118 3.17 4.54 14.52
C VAL A 118 3.73 4.00 15.84
N ARG A 119 3.73 4.84 16.87
CA ARG A 119 4.19 4.47 18.22
C ARG A 119 3.03 4.04 19.09
#